data_AF-A0A7R9SX25-F1
#
_entry.id   AF-A0A7R9SX25-F1
#
_cell.length_a   1.000
_cell.length_b   1.000
_cell.length_c   1.000
_cell.angle_alpha   90.00
_cell.angle_beta   90.00
_cell.angle_gamma   90.00
#
_symmetry.space_group_name_H-M   'P 1'
#
loop_
_entity.id
_entity.type
_entity.pdbx_description
1 polymer ?
#
loop_
_entity_poly.entity_id
_entity_poly.type
_entity_poly.pdbx_seq_one_letter_code
_entity_poly.pdbx_strand_id
1 'polypeptide(L)'
;PEHGSVALAAANILLEKKLPSVDQRLEELRDLLAGKSAYKSSSGIEIAAGDLDALVGSPLLAVDLLPQLFGDDDTKVREAAITVFVKRMYRSHKVSGVEIDEVAGLPVAKFKFQYDTPPLESPMRFGMLAVASV
;
A
#
# COMPACT_ATOMS: atom_id res chain seq x y z
N PRO A 1 6.56 -26.68 -34.10
CA PRO A 1 6.68 -27.54 -32.90
C PRO A 1 8.09 -27.55 -32.28
N GLU A 2 9.14 -27.58 -33.10
CA GLU A 2 10.54 -27.76 -32.65
C GLU A 2 11.17 -26.60 -31.84
N HIS A 3 10.61 -25.39 -31.85
CA HIS A 3 11.18 -24.24 -31.12
C HIS A 3 10.25 -23.64 -30.06
N GLY A 4 9.14 -24.30 -29.75
CA GLY A 4 8.16 -23.80 -28.78
C GLY A 4 8.73 -23.63 -27.37
N SER A 5 9.57 -24.56 -26.93
CA SER A 5 10.23 -24.52 -25.62
C SER A 5 11.24 -23.38 -25.50
N VAL A 6 12.02 -23.14 -26.57
CA VAL A 6 13.00 -22.05 -26.62
C VAL A 6 12.31 -20.69 -26.66
N ALA A 7 11.23 -20.56 -27.46
CA ALA A 7 10.44 -19.35 -27.51
C ALA A 7 9.77 -19.03 -26.16
N LEU A 8 9.27 -20.04 -25.45
CA LEU A 8 8.69 -19.89 -24.12
C LEU A 8 9.75 -19.44 -23.10
N ALA A 9 10.93 -20.07 -23.11
CA ALA A 9 12.03 -19.70 -22.22
C ALA A 9 12.50 -18.26 -22.46
N ALA A 10 12.66 -17.86 -23.73
CA ALA A 10 13.01 -16.48 -24.09
C ALA A 10 11.92 -15.48 -23.66
N ALA A 11 10.64 -15.82 -23.83
CA ALA A 11 9.53 -14.98 -23.38
C ALA A 11 9.50 -14.79 -21.87
N ASN A 12 9.76 -15.84 -21.09
CA ASN A 12 9.84 -15.77 -19.63
C ASN A 12 10.99 -14.87 -19.16
N ILE A 13 12.17 -15.01 -19.76
CA ILE A 13 13.32 -14.14 -19.44
C ILE A 13 13.01 -12.67 -19.75
N LEU A 14 12.32 -12.41 -20.88
CA LEU A 14 11.89 -11.05 -21.22
C LEU A 14 10.85 -10.50 -20.25
N LEU A 15 9.94 -11.34 -19.73
CA LEU A 15 8.96 -10.94 -18.72
C LEU A 15 9.64 -10.64 -17.38
N GLU A 16 10.56 -11.48 -16.95
CA GLU A 16 11.36 -11.27 -15.73
C GLU A 16 12.19 -9.98 -15.82
N LYS A 17 12.81 -9.71 -16.98
CA LYS A 17 13.56 -8.46 -17.20
C LYS A 17 12.69 -7.19 -17.24
N LYS A 18 11.40 -7.32 -17.55
CA LYS A 18 10.46 -6.19 -17.57
C LYS A 18 10.00 -5.80 -16.16
N LEU A 19 10.17 -6.68 -15.17
CA LEU A 19 9.82 -6.35 -13.81
C LEU A 19 10.89 -5.42 -13.23
N PRO A 20 10.51 -4.22 -12.78
CA PRO A 20 11.44 -3.36 -12.06
C PRO A 20 11.95 -4.07 -10.80
N SER A 21 13.19 -3.77 -10.42
CA SER A 21 13.78 -4.30 -9.20
C SER A 21 12.94 -3.94 -7.97
N VAL A 22 13.08 -4.70 -6.89
CA VAL A 22 12.37 -4.41 -5.63
C VAL A 22 12.73 -3.01 -5.12
N ASP A 23 14.01 -2.65 -5.18
CA ASP A 23 14.51 -1.35 -4.71
C ASP A 23 13.89 -0.19 -5.51
N GLN A 24 13.81 -0.30 -6.84
CA GLN A 24 13.16 0.70 -7.68
C GLN A 24 11.67 0.86 -7.33
N ARG A 25 10.95 -0.26 -7.14
CA ARG A 25 9.53 -0.22 -6.73
C ARG A 25 9.34 0.40 -5.34
N LEU A 26 10.28 0.17 -4.43
CA LEU A 26 10.27 0.74 -3.09
C LEU A 26 10.48 2.26 -3.14
N GLU A 27 11.46 2.74 -3.92
CA GLU A 27 11.70 4.17 -4.12
C GLU A 27 10.49 4.86 -4.78
N GLU A 28 9.91 4.25 -5.82
CA GLU A 28 8.69 4.75 -6.45
C GLU A 28 7.55 4.87 -5.44
N LEU A 29 7.32 3.85 -4.61
CA LEU A 29 6.30 3.88 -3.56
C LEU A 29 6.58 4.97 -2.53
N ARG A 30 7.83 5.14 -2.11
CA ARG A 30 8.24 6.18 -1.18
C ARG A 30 7.93 7.57 -1.73
N ASP A 31 8.24 7.82 -3.00
CA ASP A 31 7.94 9.10 -3.66
C ASP A 31 6.44 9.35 -3.81
N LEU A 32 5.65 8.30 -4.05
CA LEU A 32 4.19 8.39 -4.09
C LEU A 32 3.62 8.77 -2.72
N LEU A 33 4.09 8.12 -1.66
CA LEU A 33 3.68 8.41 -0.28
C LEU A 33 4.14 9.79 0.19
N ALA A 34 5.30 10.24 -0.27
CA ALA A 34 5.80 11.59 -0.03
C ALA A 34 5.04 12.68 -0.83
N GLY A 35 4.14 12.29 -1.73
CA GLY A 35 3.39 13.21 -2.59
C GLY A 35 4.26 13.91 -3.64
N LYS A 36 5.38 13.31 -4.05
CA LYS A 36 6.30 13.87 -5.04
C LYS A 36 5.96 13.42 -6.47
N SER A 37 5.34 12.25 -6.62
CA SER A 37 5.00 11.67 -7.91
C SER A 37 3.48 11.47 -8.06
N ALA A 38 2.99 11.73 -9.27
CA ALA A 38 1.67 11.30 -9.71
C ALA A 38 1.79 9.91 -10.34
N TYR A 39 0.73 9.11 -10.26
CA TYR A 39 0.72 7.80 -10.91
C TYR A 39 -0.52 7.58 -11.77
N LYS A 40 -0.38 6.72 -12.78
CA LYS A 40 -1.48 6.28 -13.61
C LYS A 40 -2.09 5.03 -13.01
N SER A 41 -3.38 5.11 -12.68
CA SER A 41 -4.16 3.93 -12.31
C SER A 41 -4.23 2.95 -13.47
N SER A 42 -4.51 1.67 -13.18
CA SER A 42 -4.77 0.63 -14.19
C SER A 42 -5.92 1.00 -15.15
N SER A 43 -6.80 1.90 -14.74
CA SER A 43 -7.92 2.43 -15.54
C SER A 43 -7.52 3.62 -16.44
N GLY A 44 -6.24 4.01 -16.47
CA GLY A 44 -5.73 5.12 -17.27
C GLY A 44 -5.96 6.52 -16.66
N ILE A 45 -6.52 6.58 -15.46
CA ILE A 45 -6.77 7.83 -14.72
C ILE A 45 -5.46 8.29 -14.06
N GLU A 46 -5.06 9.54 -14.30
CA GLU A 46 -3.95 10.18 -13.59
C GLU A 46 -4.41 10.58 -12.20
N ILE A 47 -3.80 9.97 -11.19
CA ILE A 47 -3.99 10.31 -9.79
C ILE A 47 -2.97 11.39 -9.41
N ALA A 48 -3.45 12.48 -8.82
CA ALA A 48 -2.59 13.58 -8.38
C ALA A 48 -1.62 13.13 -7.29
N ALA A 49 -0.47 13.79 -7.21
CA ALA A 49 0.53 13.50 -6.19
C ALA A 49 -0.05 13.75 -4.78
N GLY A 50 0.13 12.78 -3.88
CA GLY A 50 -0.35 12.84 -2.50
C GLY A 50 -1.78 12.36 -2.27
N ASP A 51 -2.48 11.83 -3.29
CA ASP A 51 -3.77 11.17 -3.11
C ASP A 51 -3.59 9.74 -2.55
N LEU A 52 -3.61 9.64 -1.22
CA LEU A 52 -3.46 8.39 -0.50
C LEU A 52 -4.69 7.46 -0.66
N ASP A 53 -5.89 8.01 -0.85
CA ASP A 53 -7.12 7.21 -0.97
C ASP A 53 -7.15 6.45 -2.30
N ALA A 54 -6.65 7.07 -3.36
CA ALA A 54 -6.43 6.38 -4.62
C ALA A 54 -5.43 5.21 -4.48
N LEU A 55 -4.39 5.38 -3.65
CA LEU A 55 -3.37 4.34 -3.44
C LEU A 55 -3.94 3.12 -2.69
N VAL A 56 -4.91 3.33 -1.80
CA VAL A 56 -5.64 2.25 -1.10
C VAL A 56 -6.35 1.31 -2.08
N GLY A 57 -6.99 1.87 -3.11
CA GLY A 57 -7.72 1.12 -4.13
C GLY A 57 -6.83 0.52 -5.23
N SER A 58 -5.55 0.86 -5.23
CA SER A 58 -4.64 0.53 -6.33
C SER A 58 -4.29 -0.97 -6.38
N PRO A 59 -4.38 -1.61 -7.57
CA PRO A 59 -3.90 -2.98 -7.78
C PRO A 59 -2.39 -3.03 -8.09
N LEU A 60 -1.66 -1.91 -7.95
CA LEU A 60 -0.23 -1.84 -8.29
C LEU A 60 0.63 -2.86 -7.52
N LEU A 61 1.71 -3.30 -8.18
CA LEU A 61 2.65 -4.32 -7.71
C LEU A 61 3.70 -3.78 -6.72
N ALA A 62 3.46 -2.59 -6.13
CA ALA A 62 4.36 -1.95 -5.16
C ALA A 62 3.72 -1.79 -3.77
N VAL A 63 2.39 -1.81 -3.67
CA VAL A 63 1.68 -1.70 -2.37
C VAL A 63 1.82 -2.94 -1.49
N ASP A 64 2.43 -4.02 -2.01
CA ASP A 64 2.98 -5.14 -1.24
C ASP A 64 4.21 -4.76 -0.41
N LEU A 65 4.94 -3.69 -0.79
CA LEU A 65 6.15 -3.21 -0.11
C LEU A 65 5.85 -2.20 1.02
N LEU A 66 4.60 -1.80 1.24
CA LEU A 66 4.20 -0.86 2.31
C LEU A 66 4.79 -1.20 3.69
N PRO A 67 4.83 -2.47 4.15
CA PRO A 67 5.39 -2.79 5.46
C PRO A 67 6.87 -2.46 5.60
N GLN A 68 7.63 -2.42 4.50
CA GLN A 68 9.06 -2.06 4.54
C GLN A 68 9.25 -0.56 4.86
N LEU A 69 8.27 0.28 4.52
CA LEU A 69 8.30 1.73 4.77
C LEU A 69 7.77 2.12 6.16
N PHE A 70 7.38 1.15 7.00
CA PHE A 70 6.96 1.42 8.38
C PHE A 70 8.12 1.88 9.28
N GLY A 71 9.36 1.62 8.87
CA GLY A 71 10.58 2.10 9.53
C GLY A 71 11.27 3.24 8.79
N ASP A 72 10.62 3.90 7.82
CA ASP A 72 11.24 4.98 7.06
C ASP A 72 11.61 6.16 7.99
N ASP A 73 12.76 6.79 7.71
CA ASP A 73 13.25 7.95 8.46
C ASP A 73 12.30 9.15 8.34
N ASP A 74 11.64 9.30 7.19
CA ASP A 74 10.65 10.35 6.99
C ASP A 74 9.33 9.96 7.67
N THR A 75 9.02 10.68 8.74
CA THR A 75 7.80 10.47 9.53
C THR A 75 6.53 10.59 8.67
N LYS A 76 6.52 11.47 7.67
CA LYS A 76 5.35 11.62 6.78
C LYS A 76 5.16 10.40 5.89
N VAL A 77 6.23 9.86 5.33
CA VAL A 77 6.20 8.64 4.52
C VAL A 77 5.75 7.46 5.38
N ARG A 78 6.32 7.34 6.58
CA ARG A 78 5.98 6.29 7.54
C ARG A 78 4.50 6.32 7.92
N GLU A 79 3.98 7.48 8.30
CA GLU A 79 2.57 7.67 8.64
C GLU A 79 1.63 7.40 7.47
N ALA A 80 1.99 7.87 6.27
CA ALA A 80 1.23 7.59 5.05
C ALA A 80 1.22 6.09 4.72
N ALA A 81 2.37 5.41 4.82
CA ALA A 81 2.49 3.98 4.57
C ALA A 81 1.57 3.16 5.49
N ILE A 82 1.61 3.46 6.79
CA ILE A 82 0.79 2.80 7.81
C ILE A 82 -0.70 3.07 7.55
N THR A 83 -1.06 4.32 7.24
CA THR A 83 -2.45 4.71 6.96
C THR A 83 -3.01 3.98 5.74
N VAL A 84 -2.26 3.97 4.64
CA VAL A 84 -2.65 3.28 3.40
C VAL A 84 -2.78 1.78 3.64
N PHE A 85 -1.84 1.18 4.38
CA PHE A 85 -1.88 -0.24 4.71
C PHE A 85 -3.14 -0.61 5.51
N VAL A 86 -3.46 0.14 6.56
CA VAL A 86 -4.66 -0.09 7.38
C VAL A 86 -5.93 0.05 6.54
N LYS A 87 -6.08 1.16 5.79
CA LYS A 87 -7.25 1.38 4.93
C LYS A 87 -7.40 0.27 3.87
N ARG A 88 -6.29 -0.24 3.33
CA ARG A 88 -6.30 -1.32 2.32
C ARG A 88 -6.71 -2.67 2.91
N MET A 89 -6.22 -3.00 4.11
CA MET A 89 -6.57 -4.23 4.81
C MET A 89 -8.05 -4.25 5.22
N TYR A 90 -8.57 -3.09 5.61
CA TYR A 90 -9.97 -2.91 6.01
C TYR A 90 -10.85 -2.34 4.90
N ARG A 91 -10.47 -2.47 3.61
CA ARG A 91 -11.19 -1.85 2.47
C ARG A 91 -12.64 -2.30 2.30
N SER A 92 -13.00 -3.48 2.82
CA SER A 92 -14.37 -4.00 2.83
C SER A 92 -15.23 -3.41 3.95
N HIS A 93 -14.66 -2.49 4.74
CA HIS A 93 -15.25 -1.91 5.92
C HIS A 93 -15.13 -0.39 5.86
N LYS A 94 -16.04 0.29 6.54
CA LYS A 94 -16.01 1.75 6.63
C LYS A 94 -15.03 2.16 7.73
N VAL A 95 -13.81 2.52 7.35
CA VAL A 95 -12.81 3.09 8.26
C VAL A 95 -13.11 4.58 8.47
N SER A 96 -13.34 4.99 9.71
CA SER A 96 -13.74 6.36 10.07
C SER A 96 -12.56 7.29 10.41
N GLY A 97 -11.41 6.72 10.74
CA GLY A 97 -10.18 7.46 11.01
C GLY A 97 -9.03 6.52 11.38
N VAL A 98 -7.81 6.97 11.08
CA VAL A 98 -6.55 6.34 11.50
C VAL A 98 -5.74 7.42 12.19
N GLU A 99 -5.44 7.21 13.46
CA GLU A 99 -4.58 8.07 14.28
C GLU A 99 -3.27 7.32 14.49
N ILE A 100 -2.13 7.97 14.27
CA ILE A 100 -0.82 7.37 14.46
C ILE A 100 -0.15 8.09 15.62
N ASP A 101 0.12 7.34 16.68
CA ASP A 101 0.84 7.80 17.86
C ASP A 101 2.19 7.10 17.94
N GLU A 102 3.14 7.68 18.66
CA GLU A 102 4.39 7.01 19.00
C GLU A 102 4.34 6.57 20.47
N VAL A 103 4.42 5.26 20.72
CA VAL A 103 4.36 4.68 22.07
C VAL A 103 5.63 3.88 22.31
N ALA A 104 6.41 4.31 23.31
CA ALA A 104 7.71 3.70 23.64
C ALA A 104 8.69 3.64 22.45
N GLY A 105 8.68 4.68 21.60
CA GLY A 105 9.54 4.76 20.40
C GLY A 105 9.07 3.92 19.22
N LEU A 106 7.85 3.36 19.28
CA LEU A 106 7.27 2.57 18.21
C LEU A 106 6.03 3.28 17.64
N PRO A 107 5.88 3.37 16.31
CA PRO A 107 4.66 3.90 15.72
C PRO A 107 3.50 2.92 15.89
N VAL A 108 2.40 3.42 16.43
CA VAL A 108 1.18 2.69 16.73
C VAL A 108 0.01 3.39 16.05
N ALA A 109 -0.61 2.73 15.08
CA ALA A 109 -1.86 3.18 14.48
C ALA A 109 -3.07 2.67 15.27
N LYS A 110 -3.96 3.58 15.65
CA LYS A 110 -5.27 3.31 16.23
C LYS A 110 -6.33 3.72 15.21
N PHE A 111 -7.28 2.83 14.93
CA PHE A 111 -8.29 3.10 13.92
C PHE A 111 -9.65 2.57 14.32
N LYS A 112 -10.68 3.19 13.76
CA LYS A 112 -12.09 2.87 14.03
C LYS A 112 -12.77 2.42 12.74
N PHE A 113 -13.48 1.30 12.78
CA PHE A 113 -14.15 0.76 11.60
C PHE A 113 -15.52 0.14 11.92
N GLN A 114 -16.38 0.08 10.90
CA GLN A 114 -17.69 -0.56 10.96
C GLN A 114 -17.85 -1.51 9.77
N TYR A 115 -18.57 -2.62 9.98
CA TYR A 115 -18.92 -3.52 8.88
C TYR A 115 -19.97 -2.91 7.98
N ASP A 116 -19.79 -3.08 6.67
CA ASP A 116 -20.71 -2.61 5.63
C ASP A 116 -21.76 -3.71 5.33
N THR A 117 -22.59 -4.05 6.32
CA THR A 117 -23.58 -5.14 6.23
C THR A 117 -24.97 -4.67 6.68
N PRO A 118 -26.03 -4.85 5.87
CA PRO A 118 -27.42 -4.69 6.31
C PRO A 118 -27.92 -5.88 7.18
N PRO A 119 -28.99 -5.73 7.99
CA PRO A 119 -29.61 -4.51 8.51
C PRO A 119 -29.15 -4.23 9.95
N LEU A 120 -29.23 -2.96 10.38
CA LEU A 120 -28.66 -2.39 11.61
C LEU A 120 -27.16 -2.12 11.54
N GLU A 121 -26.85 -0.84 11.70
CA GLU A 121 -25.51 -0.28 11.85
C GLU A 121 -24.64 -1.15 12.75
N SER A 122 -23.61 -1.76 12.17
CA SER A 122 -22.63 -2.53 12.91
C SER A 122 -22.03 -1.65 14.02
N PRO A 123 -21.84 -2.18 15.25
CA PRO A 123 -21.21 -1.40 16.32
C PRO A 123 -19.83 -0.89 15.88
N MET A 124 -19.47 0.30 16.34
CA MET A 124 -18.13 0.85 16.10
C MET A 124 -17.08 -0.06 16.72
N ARG A 125 -16.12 -0.53 15.90
CA ARG A 125 -15.01 -1.36 16.33
C ARG A 125 -13.72 -0.57 16.31
N PHE A 126 -12.77 -1.00 17.13
CA PHE A 126 -11.45 -0.39 17.27
C PHE A 126 -10.40 -1.41 16.88
N GLY A 127 -9.39 -0.96 16.15
CA GLY A 127 -8.21 -1.72 15.79
C GLY A 127 -6.94 -0.99 16.20
N MET A 128 -5.88 -1.76 16.42
CA MET A 128 -4.55 -1.24 16.72
C MET A 128 -3.52 -2.01 15.91
N LEU A 129 -2.58 -1.29 15.31
CA LEU A 129 -1.42 -1.83 14.62
C LEU A 129 -0.18 -1.20 15.25
N ALA A 130 0.71 -2.01 15.81
CA ALA A 130 2.00 -1.57 16.32
C ALA A 130 3.10 -2.10 15.42
N VAL A 131 4.04 -1.24 15.02
CA VAL A 131 5.21 -1.64 14.25
C VAL A 131 6.30 -1.98 15.25
N ALA A 132 6.72 -3.24 15.28
CA ALA A 132 7.90 -3.66 16.03
C ALA A 132 9.12 -3.60 15.11
N SER A 133 10.21 -3.00 15.57
CA SER A 133 11.52 -3.21 14.96
C SER A 133 12.03 -4.60 15.34
N VAL A 134 12.51 -5.35 14.35
CA VAL A 134 13.26 -6.60 14.54
C VAL A 134 14.74 -6.27 14.60
#